data_AF-A0A9D8G812-F1
#
_entry.id   AF-A0A9D8G812-F1
#
_cell.length_a   1.000
_cell.length_b   1.000
_cell.length_c   1.000
_cell.angle_alpha   90.00
_cell.angle_beta   90.00
_cell.angle_gamma   90.00
#
_symmetry.space_group_name_H-M   'P 1'
#
loop_
_entity.id
_entity.type
_entity.pdbx_description
1 polymer ?
#
loop_
_entity_poly.entity_id
_entity_poly.type
_entity_poly.pdbx_seq_one_letter_code
_entity_poly.pdbx_strand_id
1 'polypeptide(L)'
;MSRGKVVIGGPLADDEVDLDSGFLILPAAIPEEQPVACPKCGKMPCECTAPPPVCPKCGEFPCVCQVPPPICPKCGRYPCVCTAQKTTVLYSFRATRDQLFKTFPALANLADKSDEGKIGVQVEGTASKGYDPSWLRNAVEEPLDEADVETT
;
A
#
# COMPACT_ATOMS: atom_id res chain seq x y z
N MET A 1 21.84 -43.45 -20.63
CA MET A 1 21.00 -43.00 -21.76
C MET A 1 21.51 -41.65 -22.22
N SER A 2 22.10 -41.57 -23.41
CA SER A 2 22.73 -40.37 -23.96
C SER A 2 21.67 -39.40 -24.49
N ARG A 3 21.62 -38.19 -23.93
CA ARG A 3 20.66 -37.10 -24.24
C ARG A 3 20.84 -36.44 -25.62
N GLY A 4 21.60 -37.05 -26.55
CA GLY A 4 21.95 -36.46 -27.85
C GLY A 4 21.19 -37.00 -29.06
N LYS A 5 20.12 -37.80 -28.87
CA LYS A 5 19.40 -38.49 -29.97
C LYS A 5 17.98 -37.98 -30.22
N VAL A 6 17.61 -36.84 -29.66
CA VAL A 6 16.25 -36.30 -29.77
C VAL A 6 16.32 -34.83 -30.19
N VAL A 7 15.71 -34.50 -31.33
CA VAL A 7 15.58 -33.14 -31.85
C VAL A 7 14.08 -32.78 -31.84
N ILE A 8 13.72 -31.68 -31.17
CA ILE A 8 12.33 -31.19 -31.09
C ILE A 8 12.34 -29.71 -31.49
N GLY A 9 11.56 -29.34 -32.51
CA GLY A 9 11.35 -27.95 -32.91
C GLY A 9 12.55 -27.22 -33.55
N GLY A 10 13.61 -27.95 -33.91
CA GLY A 10 14.77 -27.42 -34.62
C GLY A 10 14.78 -27.74 -36.12
N PRO A 11 15.56 -27.01 -36.94
CA PRO A 11 15.79 -27.38 -38.33
C PRO A 11 16.60 -28.68 -38.41
N LEU A 12 16.23 -29.57 -39.33
CA LEU A 12 16.89 -30.86 -39.58
C LEU A 12 17.31 -30.88 -41.06
N ALA A 13 18.53 -31.31 -41.37
CA ALA A 13 18.96 -31.46 -42.76
C ALA A 13 18.47 -32.78 -43.36
N ASP A 14 18.22 -32.82 -44.67
CA ASP A 14 17.59 -33.97 -45.34
C ASP A 14 18.44 -35.25 -45.27
N ASP A 15 19.76 -35.13 -45.07
CA ASP A 15 20.72 -36.23 -44.94
C ASP A 15 20.88 -36.76 -43.50
N GLU A 16 20.25 -36.13 -42.51
CA GLU A 16 20.34 -36.53 -41.10
C GLU A 16 19.34 -37.64 -40.70
N VAL A 17 18.38 -37.99 -41.57
CA VAL A 17 17.35 -39.01 -41.29
C VAL A 17 17.70 -40.33 -41.99
N ASP A 18 18.20 -41.29 -41.21
CA ASP A 18 18.38 -42.68 -41.66
C ASP A 18 17.06 -43.46 -41.53
N LEU A 19 16.46 -43.82 -42.66
CA LEU A 19 15.23 -44.62 -42.74
C LEU A 19 15.50 -46.12 -42.89
N ASP A 20 16.74 -46.54 -43.13
CA ASP A 20 17.10 -47.96 -43.24
C ASP A 20 17.11 -48.65 -41.87
N SER A 21 17.36 -47.88 -40.80
CA SER A 21 17.36 -48.33 -39.41
C SER A 21 16.25 -47.72 -38.53
N GLY A 22 15.45 -46.81 -39.09
CA GLY A 22 14.42 -46.04 -38.39
C GLY A 22 12.97 -46.46 -38.71
N PHE A 23 12.02 -45.93 -37.93
CA PHE A 23 10.59 -46.06 -38.21
C PHE A 23 9.90 -44.71 -38.02
N LEU A 24 8.88 -44.45 -38.84
CA LEU A 24 8.02 -43.28 -38.75
C LEU A 24 6.78 -43.61 -37.92
N ILE A 25 6.52 -42.83 -36.87
CA ILE A 25 5.28 -42.90 -36.11
C ILE A 25 4.37 -41.78 -36.58
N LEU A 26 3.21 -42.14 -37.13
CA LEU A 26 2.15 -41.18 -37.40
C LEU A 26 1.55 -40.69 -36.08
N PRO A 27 1.12 -39.42 -35.97
CA PRO A 27 0.48 -38.92 -34.76
C PRO A 27 -0.67 -39.80 -34.25
N ALA A 28 -1.46 -40.38 -35.17
CA ALA A 28 -2.57 -41.27 -34.85
C ALA A 28 -2.14 -42.64 -34.26
N ALA A 29 -0.86 -43.01 -34.38
CA ALA A 29 -0.30 -44.23 -33.82
C ALA A 29 0.34 -44.01 -32.44
N ILE A 30 0.39 -42.75 -31.95
CA ILE A 30 0.81 -42.45 -30.58
C ILE A 30 -0.34 -42.88 -29.66
N PRO A 31 -0.13 -43.83 -28.73
CA PRO A 31 -1.16 -44.19 -27.77
C PRO A 31 -1.55 -42.96 -26.97
N GLU A 32 -2.83 -42.56 -27.02
CA GLU A 32 -3.35 -41.54 -26.12
C GLU A 32 -3.35 -42.11 -24.71
N GLU A 33 -2.71 -41.40 -23.76
CA GLU A 33 -2.78 -41.76 -22.34
C GLU A 33 -4.25 -41.67 -21.92
N GLN A 34 -4.87 -42.83 -21.74
CA GLN A 34 -6.24 -42.89 -21.23
C GLN A 34 -6.23 -42.26 -19.83
N PRO A 35 -7.13 -41.30 -19.56
CA PRO A 35 -7.15 -40.66 -18.27
C PRO A 35 -7.53 -41.75 -17.24
N VAL A 36 -6.65 -41.96 -16.27
CA VAL A 36 -6.85 -42.94 -15.22
C VAL A 36 -7.73 -42.34 -14.13
N ALA A 37 -8.79 -43.06 -13.76
CA ALA A 37 -9.65 -42.66 -12.66
C ALA A 37 -8.84 -42.54 -11.36
N CYS A 38 -9.17 -41.57 -10.51
CA CYS A 38 -8.46 -41.37 -9.26
C CYS A 38 -8.48 -42.65 -8.41
N PRO A 39 -7.33 -43.17 -7.93
CA PRO A 39 -7.30 -44.41 -7.14
C PRO A 39 -8.03 -44.30 -5.79
N LYS A 40 -8.30 -43.08 -5.31
CA LYS A 40 -9.03 -42.84 -4.05
C LYS A 40 -10.55 -42.75 -4.23
N CYS A 41 -11.03 -42.04 -5.26
CA CYS A 41 -12.47 -41.79 -5.43
C CYS A 41 -13.08 -42.40 -6.69
N GLY A 42 -12.28 -43.00 -7.59
CA GLY A 42 -12.75 -43.70 -8.78
C GLY A 42 -13.41 -42.83 -9.86
N LYS A 43 -13.39 -41.49 -9.71
CA LYS A 43 -14.03 -40.54 -10.64
C LYS A 43 -13.00 -39.76 -11.49
N MET A 44 -13.46 -39.26 -12.64
CA MET A 44 -12.76 -38.27 -13.47
C MET A 44 -13.70 -37.11 -13.82
N PRO A 45 -13.37 -35.86 -13.47
CA PRO A 45 -12.19 -35.42 -12.72
C PRO A 45 -12.22 -35.83 -11.23
N CYS A 46 -11.06 -35.80 -10.57
CA CYS A 46 -10.94 -36.14 -9.15
C CYS A 46 -11.69 -35.13 -8.27
N GLU A 47 -12.55 -35.62 -7.37
CA GLU A 47 -13.27 -34.79 -6.38
C GLU A 47 -12.63 -34.85 -4.98
N CYS A 48 -11.50 -35.55 -4.80
CA CYS A 48 -10.83 -35.60 -3.51
C CYS A 48 -10.30 -34.22 -3.13
N THR A 49 -10.61 -33.78 -1.91
CA THR A 49 -9.95 -32.62 -1.33
C THR A 49 -8.49 -32.97 -1.04
N ALA A 50 -7.58 -32.10 -1.48
CA ALA A 50 -6.18 -32.22 -1.09
C ALA A 50 -6.08 -32.08 0.43
N PRO A 51 -5.25 -32.90 1.11
CA PRO A 51 -5.00 -32.71 2.53
C PRO A 51 -4.42 -31.31 2.78
N PRO A 52 -4.79 -30.66 3.90
CA PRO A 52 -4.33 -29.31 4.19
C PRO A 52 -2.79 -29.28 4.30
N PRO A 53 -2.14 -28.21 3.82
CA PRO A 53 -0.70 -28.08 3.95
C PRO A 53 -0.31 -27.98 5.44
N VAL A 54 0.62 -28.83 5.86
CA VAL A 54 1.19 -28.79 7.22
C VAL A 54 2.26 -27.70 7.32
N CYS A 55 2.54 -27.21 8.53
CA CYS A 55 3.57 -26.21 8.73
C CYS A 55 4.97 -26.79 8.38
N PRO A 56 5.80 -26.12 7.55
CA PRO A 56 7.15 -26.61 7.24
C PRO A 56 8.12 -26.55 8.42
N LYS A 57 7.81 -25.79 9.48
CA LYS A 57 8.64 -25.71 10.69
C LYS A 57 8.33 -26.79 11.71
N CYS A 58 7.05 -27.04 12.01
CA CYS A 58 6.64 -27.98 13.06
C CYS A 58 5.93 -29.23 12.57
N GLY A 59 5.58 -29.34 11.28
CA GLY A 59 4.97 -30.54 10.70
C GLY A 59 3.51 -30.79 11.07
N GLU A 60 2.89 -29.93 11.88
CA GLU A 60 1.51 -30.09 12.35
C GLU A 60 0.53 -29.13 11.66
N PHE A 61 -0.75 -29.53 11.62
CA PHE A 61 -1.88 -28.69 11.22
C PHE A 61 -2.99 -28.80 12.28
N PRO A 62 -3.38 -27.69 12.95
CA PRO A 62 -2.91 -26.32 12.79
C PRO A 62 -1.49 -26.08 13.34
N CYS A 63 -0.80 -25.05 12.85
CA CYS A 63 0.57 -24.72 13.25
C CYS A 63 0.66 -24.38 14.76
N VAL A 64 1.53 -25.08 15.50
CA VAL A 64 1.81 -24.83 16.93
C VAL A 64 3.03 -23.92 17.18
N CYS A 65 3.67 -23.38 16.13
CA CYS A 65 4.81 -22.48 16.30
C CYS A 65 4.37 -21.19 17.01
N GLN A 66 5.15 -20.75 18.00
CA GLN A 66 4.95 -19.44 18.61
C GLN A 66 5.23 -18.35 17.57
N VAL A 67 4.22 -17.53 17.26
CA VAL A 67 4.38 -16.34 16.42
C VAL A 67 5.03 -15.27 17.30
N PRO A 68 6.25 -14.80 16.98
CA PRO A 68 6.87 -13.73 17.74
C PRO A 68 5.97 -12.48 17.68
N PRO A 69 5.89 -11.69 18.77
CA PRO A 69 5.03 -10.52 18.80
C PRO A 69 5.46 -9.52 17.71
N PRO A 70 4.50 -8.84 17.06
CA PRO A 70 4.81 -7.88 16.00
C PRO A 70 5.60 -6.70 16.57
N ILE A 71 6.84 -6.52 16.13
CA ILE A 71 7.66 -5.35 16.48
C ILE A 71 7.24 -4.14 15.63
N CYS A 72 7.19 -2.95 16.23
CA CYS A 72 6.90 -1.73 15.49
C CYS A 72 8.07 -1.37 14.53
N PRO A 73 7.84 -1.14 13.24
CA PRO A 73 8.93 -0.78 12.30
C PRO A 73 9.52 0.61 12.56
N LYS A 74 8.81 1.50 13.27
CA LYS A 74 9.33 2.84 13.62
C LYS A 74 10.24 2.85 14.85
N CYS A 75 9.90 2.09 15.89
CA CYS A 75 10.63 2.14 17.18
C CYS A 75 11.27 0.82 17.62
N GLY A 76 11.05 -0.28 16.90
CA GLY A 76 11.66 -1.58 17.16
C GLY A 76 11.24 -2.27 18.47
N ARG A 77 10.19 -1.78 19.14
CA ARG A 77 9.73 -2.30 20.45
C ARG A 77 8.30 -2.85 20.37
N TYR A 78 7.99 -3.79 21.28
CA TYR A 78 6.65 -4.30 21.56
C TYR A 78 6.38 -4.24 23.08
N PRO A 79 5.27 -3.63 23.55
CA PRO A 79 4.27 -2.88 22.77
C PRO A 79 4.85 -1.57 22.17
N CYS A 80 4.23 -1.07 21.10
CA CYS A 80 4.65 0.17 20.45
C CYS A 80 4.57 1.36 21.41
N VAL A 81 5.64 2.15 21.50
CA VAL A 81 5.70 3.37 22.34
C VAL A 81 5.59 4.66 21.53
N CYS A 82 5.43 4.56 20.20
CA CYS A 82 5.13 5.72 19.39
C CYS A 82 3.72 6.21 19.74
N THR A 83 3.62 7.25 20.56
CA THR A 83 2.39 8.02 20.67
C THR A 83 2.08 8.59 19.29
N ALA A 84 0.83 8.43 18.83
CA ALA A 84 0.40 9.05 17.58
C ALA A 84 0.56 10.57 17.72
N GLN A 85 1.60 11.13 17.12
CA GLN A 85 1.79 12.57 17.08
C GLN A 85 0.73 13.16 16.15
N LYS A 86 0.05 14.21 16.60
CA LYS A 86 -0.91 14.93 15.78
C LYS A 86 -0.13 15.67 14.69
N THR A 87 -0.33 15.30 13.43
CA THR A 87 0.30 15.95 12.27
C THR A 87 -0.42 17.22 11.86
N THR A 88 -1.67 17.39 12.29
CA THR A 88 -2.52 18.54 11.96
C THR A 88 -3.39 18.88 13.17
N VAL A 89 -3.49 20.16 13.48
CA VAL A 89 -4.33 20.68 14.56
C VAL A 89 -5.17 21.84 14.02
N LEU A 90 -6.46 21.83 14.34
CA LEU A 90 -7.38 22.92 14.02
C LEU A 90 -8.05 23.36 15.32
N TYR A 91 -7.99 24.64 15.61
CA TYR A 91 -8.62 25.26 16.77
C TYR A 91 -9.65 26.27 16.30
N SER A 92 -10.85 26.24 16.88
CA SER A 92 -11.90 27.22 16.63
C SER A 92 -12.37 27.77 17.96
N PHE A 93 -12.29 29.09 18.13
CA PHE A 93 -12.70 29.75 19.35
C PHE A 93 -13.26 31.14 19.06
N ARG A 94 -14.11 31.63 19.96
CA ARG A 94 -14.55 33.03 19.97
C ARG A 94 -13.71 33.78 20.99
N ALA A 95 -13.14 34.91 20.58
CA ALA A 95 -12.30 35.74 21.43
C ALA A 95 -12.76 37.20 21.37
N THR A 96 -12.63 37.90 22.49
CA THR A 96 -12.70 39.38 22.50
C THR A 96 -11.40 39.96 21.93
N ARG A 97 -11.38 41.27 21.66
CA ARG A 97 -10.16 41.98 21.21
C ARG A 97 -8.95 41.69 22.09
N ASP A 98 -9.11 41.80 23.41
CA ASP A 98 -8.01 41.61 24.36
C ASP A 98 -7.56 40.14 24.45
N GLN A 99 -8.47 39.18 24.24
CA GLN A 99 -8.13 37.77 24.19
C GLN A 99 -7.38 37.41 22.90
N LEU A 100 -7.76 38.00 21.76
CA LEU A 100 -7.08 37.82 20.48
C LEU A 100 -5.61 38.26 20.57
N PHE A 101 -5.32 39.41 21.16
CA PHE A 101 -3.94 39.84 21.36
C PHE A 101 -3.11 38.87 22.22
N LYS A 102 -3.75 38.21 23.19
CA LYS A 102 -3.11 37.21 24.05
C LYS A 102 -2.89 35.87 23.37
N THR A 103 -3.53 35.59 22.22
CA THR A 103 -3.34 34.32 21.52
C THR A 103 -2.11 34.31 20.62
N PHE A 104 -1.61 35.47 20.18
CA PHE A 104 -0.46 35.53 19.27
C PHE A 104 0.79 34.80 19.76
N PRO A 105 1.21 34.85 21.05
CA PRO A 105 2.34 34.06 21.53
C PRO A 105 2.13 32.55 21.38
N ALA A 106 0.91 32.06 21.58
CA ALA A 106 0.59 30.64 21.42
C ALA A 106 0.59 30.22 19.94
N LEU A 107 0.08 31.08 19.05
CA LEU A 107 0.11 30.85 17.61
C LEU A 107 1.54 30.88 17.05
N ALA A 108 2.39 31.79 17.54
CA ALA A 108 3.81 31.83 17.19
C ALA A 108 4.53 30.54 17.57
N ASN A 109 4.31 30.05 18.81
CA ASN A 109 4.87 28.76 19.26
C ASN A 109 4.43 27.59 18.37
N LEU A 110 3.22 27.63 17.81
CA LEU A 110 2.74 26.63 16.88
C LEU A 110 3.46 26.74 15.53
N ALA A 111 3.60 27.96 14.99
CA ALA A 111 4.33 28.22 13.76
C ALA A 111 5.80 27.77 13.82
N ASP A 112 6.49 28.02 14.93
CA ASP A 112 7.87 27.56 15.16
C ASP A 112 8.04 26.03 15.09
N LYS A 113 6.94 25.28 15.24
CA LYS A 113 6.91 23.81 15.20
C LYS A 113 6.22 23.24 13.96
N SER A 114 5.67 24.10 13.10
CA SER A 114 5.03 23.72 11.85
C SER A 114 6.03 23.71 10.70
N ASP A 115 5.69 22.98 9.64
CA ASP A 115 6.50 22.95 8.43
C ASP A 115 6.62 24.36 7.82
N GLU A 116 7.80 24.68 7.29
CA GLU A 116 8.16 26.00 6.74
C GLU A 116 8.04 27.18 7.73
N GLY A 117 7.81 26.91 9.02
CA GLY A 117 7.56 27.96 10.00
C GLY A 117 6.21 28.67 9.81
N LYS A 118 5.27 28.05 9.11
CA LYS A 118 4.00 28.66 8.69
C LYS A 118 2.79 27.96 9.32
N ILE A 119 1.75 28.74 9.59
CA ILE A 119 0.42 28.25 9.96
C ILE A 119 -0.64 28.98 9.15
N GLY A 120 -1.74 28.30 8.83
CA GLY A 120 -2.94 28.94 8.29
C GLY A 120 -3.77 29.56 9.42
N VAL A 121 -4.22 30.80 9.25
CA VAL A 121 -5.12 31.49 10.19
C VAL A 121 -6.39 31.87 9.46
N GLN A 122 -7.53 31.35 9.92
CA GLN A 122 -8.84 31.73 9.41
C GLN A 122 -9.53 32.63 10.44
N VAL A 123 -9.86 33.87 10.03
CA VAL A 123 -10.52 34.87 10.88
C VAL A 123 -11.90 35.18 10.31
N GLU A 124 -12.94 35.05 11.12
CA GLU A 124 -14.32 35.39 10.74
C GLU A 124 -14.85 36.48 11.66
N GLY A 125 -15.35 37.56 11.06
CA GLY A 125 -16.04 38.64 11.74
C GLY A 125 -17.48 38.76 11.25
N THR A 126 -18.44 38.87 12.18
CA THR A 126 -19.83 39.15 11.84
C THR A 126 -20.26 40.49 12.42
N ALA A 127 -20.81 41.36 11.56
CA ALA A 127 -21.42 42.62 11.96
C ALA A 127 -22.84 42.70 11.40
N SER A 128 -23.85 42.79 12.28
CA SER A 128 -25.27 42.82 11.87
C SER A 128 -25.63 44.05 11.01
N LYS A 129 -24.83 45.12 11.09
CA LYS A 129 -24.99 46.35 10.28
C LYS A 129 -24.11 46.36 9.03
N GLY A 130 -23.33 45.30 8.80
CA GLY A 130 -22.25 45.29 7.82
C GLY A 130 -21.01 46.03 8.31
N TYR A 131 -19.92 45.88 7.57
CA TYR A 131 -18.69 46.65 7.72
C TYR A 131 -18.65 47.75 6.67
N ASP A 132 -18.10 48.92 7.03
CA ASP A 132 -17.86 49.97 6.04
C ASP A 132 -16.73 49.55 5.08
N PRO A 133 -16.92 49.65 3.74
CA PRO A 133 -15.92 49.19 2.78
C PRO A 133 -14.58 49.94 2.84
N SER A 134 -14.61 51.26 3.09
CA SER A 134 -13.40 52.07 3.19
C SER A 134 -12.62 51.70 4.44
N TRP A 135 -13.32 51.49 5.56
CA TRP A 135 -12.74 51.01 6.80
C TRP A 135 -12.11 49.63 6.65
N LEU A 136 -12.80 48.66 6.03
CA LEU A 136 -12.27 47.30 5.81
C LEU A 136 -10.94 47.33 5.07
N ARG A 137 -10.87 48.10 3.99
CA ARG A 137 -9.67 48.24 3.18
C ARG A 137 -8.51 48.82 3.98
N ASN A 138 -8.71 49.98 4.62
CA ASN A 138 -7.62 50.71 5.25
C ASN A 138 -7.21 50.13 6.62
N ALA A 139 -8.13 49.49 7.34
CA ALA A 139 -7.91 49.03 8.71
C ALA A 139 -7.66 47.51 8.82
N VAL A 140 -7.99 46.73 7.78
CA VAL A 140 -7.84 45.27 7.78
C VAL A 140 -7.04 44.79 6.58
N GLU A 141 -7.48 45.06 5.35
CA GLU A 141 -6.84 44.51 4.14
C GLU A 141 -5.43 45.08 3.92
N GLU A 142 -5.27 46.40 3.96
CA GLU A 142 -3.98 47.07 3.75
C GLU A 142 -2.93 46.67 4.80
N PRO A 143 -3.22 46.63 6.12
CA PRO A 143 -2.28 46.08 7.09
C PRO A 143 -1.89 44.60 6.88
N LEU A 144 -2.77 43.78 6.30
CA LEU A 144 -2.44 42.38 5.98
C LEU A 144 -1.49 42.30 4.78
N ASP A 145 -1.74 43.12 3.76
CA ASP A 145 -0.86 43.24 2.59
C ASP A 145 0.53 43.77 2.99
N GLU A 146 0.59 44.80 3.84
CA GLU A 146 1.85 45.37 4.37
C GLU A 146 2.64 44.38 5.22
N ALA A 147 1.95 43.44 5.87
CA ALA A 147 2.58 42.39 6.67
C ALA A 147 3.09 41.21 5.81
N ASP A 148 3.00 41.28 4.49
CA ASP A 148 3.39 40.22 3.53
C ASP A 148 2.67 38.90 3.83
N VAL A 149 1.42 38.98 4.27
CA VAL A 149 0.58 37.83 4.58
C VAL A 149 -0.17 37.39 3.33
N GLU A 150 0.10 36.19 2.84
CA GLU A 150 -0.66 35.58 1.74
C GLU A 150 -2.11 35.30 2.18
N THR A 151 -3.06 36.11 1.73
CA THR A 151 -4.49 35.85 1.92
C THR A 151 -4.95 34.78 0.93
N THR A 152 -5.48 33.65 1.42
CA THR A 152 -5.94 32.51 0.61
C THR A 152 -7.45 32.32 0.66
#